data_AF-A0A4Y7SIP9-F1
#
_entry.id   AF-A0A4Y7SIP9-F1
#
_cell.length_a   1.000
_cell.length_b   1.000
_cell.length_c   1.000
_cell.angle_alpha   90.00
_cell.angle_beta   90.00
_cell.angle_gamma   90.00
#
_symmetry.space_group_name_H-M   'P 1'
#
loop_
_entity.id
_entity.type
_entity.pdbx_description
1 polymer ?
#
loop_
_entity_poly.entity_id
_entity_poly.type
_entity_poly.pdbx_seq_one_letter_code
_entity_poly.pdbx_strand_id
1 'polypeptide(L)'
;LLMAADLPSASPFSQYFNTNYTPTSAELSGVRELISNDQSAVDDLDASIAQLVAHRELYAQRIQSHTALAGPVRRLPPEILAAIFLDSLAAIDGVVSNLPSVTLSHVCRQWRELSLDMPLLWVNLDLPIPPYPVPYSRPREA
;
A
#
# COMPACT_ATOMS: atom_id res chain seq x y z
N LEU A 1 -20.80 4.37 18.83
CA LEU A 1 -20.92 5.76 19.32
C LEU A 1 -20.31 6.70 18.29
N LEU A 2 -20.89 6.75 17.08
CA LEU A 2 -20.65 7.86 16.17
C LEU A 2 -21.46 9.01 16.75
N MET A 3 -20.77 10.06 17.19
CA MET A 3 -21.44 11.30 17.57
C MET A 3 -22.34 11.69 16.41
N ALA A 4 -23.61 11.92 16.69
CA ALA A 4 -24.52 12.57 15.76
C ALA A 4 -23.84 13.87 15.34
N ALA A 5 -23.25 13.88 14.15
CA ALA A 5 -22.89 15.13 13.50
C ALA A 5 -24.22 15.84 13.29
N ASP A 6 -24.41 16.96 13.97
CA ASP A 6 -25.54 17.86 13.74
C ASP A 6 -25.58 18.14 12.23
N LEU A 7 -26.57 17.56 11.56
CA LEU A 7 -26.80 17.83 10.15
C LEU A 7 -27.12 19.33 10.04
N PRO A 8 -26.50 20.05 9.08
CA PRO A 8 -26.78 21.47 8.92
C PRO A 8 -28.28 21.67 8.71
N SER A 9 -28.84 22.65 9.42
CA SER A 9 -30.25 23.03 9.27
C SER A 9 -30.55 23.43 7.83
N ALA A 10 -31.78 23.22 7.37
CA ALA A 10 -32.19 23.56 6.01
C ALA A 10 -31.84 25.02 5.65
N SER A 11 -31.27 25.22 4.45
CA SER A 11 -30.87 26.54 3.97
C SER A 11 -32.08 27.51 3.93
N PRO A 12 -31.92 28.76 4.40
CA PRO A 12 -32.98 29.77 4.31
C PRO A 12 -33.34 30.13 2.86
N PHE A 13 -32.49 29.78 1.88
CA PHE A 13 -32.72 30.00 0.45
C PHE A 13 -33.29 28.76 -0.26
N SER A 14 -33.60 27.68 0.48
CA SER A 14 -34.06 26.40 -0.09
C SER A 14 -35.30 26.52 -0.98
N GLN A 15 -36.22 27.44 -0.66
CA GLN A 15 -37.42 27.70 -1.46
C GLN A 15 -37.14 28.24 -2.87
N TYR A 16 -35.94 28.76 -3.11
CA TYR A 16 -35.54 29.31 -4.42
C TYR A 16 -34.75 28.30 -5.27
N PHE A 17 -34.41 27.13 -4.73
CA PHE A 17 -33.69 26.10 -5.48
C PHE A 17 -34.53 25.58 -6.65
N ASN A 18 -33.90 25.45 -7.82
CA ASN A 18 -34.54 25.04 -9.09
C ASN A 18 -35.65 25.99 -9.58
N THR A 19 -35.59 27.27 -9.22
CA THR A 19 -36.51 28.31 -9.72
C THR A 19 -35.78 29.32 -10.61
N ASN A 20 -36.52 30.08 -11.42
CA ASN A 20 -35.99 31.21 -12.19
C ASN A 20 -35.89 32.50 -11.35
N TYR A 21 -35.84 32.40 -10.02
CA TYR A 21 -35.75 33.54 -9.12
C TYR A 21 -34.39 34.24 -9.26
N THR A 22 -34.40 35.56 -9.35
CA THR A 22 -33.19 36.39 -9.42
C THR A 22 -32.96 37.06 -8.06
N PRO A 23 -31.92 36.67 -7.29
CA PRO A 23 -31.66 37.24 -5.98
C PRO A 23 -31.21 38.70 -6.06
N THR A 24 -31.54 39.47 -5.02
CA THR A 24 -31.03 40.83 -4.81
C THR A 24 -29.55 40.82 -4.39
N SER A 25 -28.88 41.97 -4.46
CA SER A 25 -27.46 42.08 -4.05
C SER A 25 -27.22 41.73 -2.58
N ALA A 26 -28.19 42.03 -1.70
CA ALA A 26 -28.14 41.66 -0.29
C ALA A 26 -28.27 40.14 -0.10
N GLU A 27 -29.20 39.50 -0.80
CA GLU A 27 -29.37 38.04 -0.76
C GLU A 27 -28.17 37.30 -1.34
N LEU A 28 -27.58 37.81 -2.44
CA LEU A 28 -26.32 37.27 -2.98
C LEU A 28 -25.18 37.30 -1.98
N SER A 29 -25.12 38.32 -1.13
CA SER A 29 -24.09 38.42 -0.10
C SER A 29 -24.29 37.35 0.97
N GLY A 30 -25.53 37.15 1.44
CA GLY A 30 -25.86 36.09 2.40
C GLY A 30 -25.67 34.68 1.84
N VAL A 31 -26.00 34.45 0.57
CA VAL A 31 -25.74 33.15 -0.10
C VAL A 31 -24.24 32.87 -0.19
N ARG A 32 -23.41 33.87 -0.51
CA ARG A 32 -21.94 33.70 -0.55
C ARG A 32 -21.36 33.39 0.81
N GLU A 33 -21.85 34.04 1.86
CA GLU A 33 -21.44 33.76 3.24
C GLU A 33 -21.77 32.33 3.64
N LEU A 34 -22.99 31.86 3.35
CA LEU A 34 -23.37 30.46 3.58
C LEU A 34 -22.48 29.48 2.81
N ILE A 35 -22.23 29.71 1.52
CA ILE A 35 -21.32 28.88 0.71
C ILE A 35 -19.93 28.85 1.33
N SER A 36 -19.41 29.99 1.79
CA SER A 36 -18.10 30.06 2.43
C SER A 36 -18.04 29.26 3.73
N ASN A 37 -19.08 29.32 4.54
CA ASN A 37 -19.16 28.57 5.79
C ASN A 37 -19.26 27.06 5.54
N ASP A 38 -20.13 26.64 4.60
CA ASP A 38 -20.29 25.23 4.23
C ASP A 38 -19.00 24.67 3.62
N GLN A 39 -18.30 25.47 2.79
CA GLN A 39 -17.00 25.06 2.24
C GLN A 39 -15.96 24.86 3.34
N SER A 40 -15.89 25.76 4.32
CA SER A 40 -14.98 25.57 5.47
C SER A 40 -15.29 24.30 6.25
N ALA A 41 -16.58 23.98 6.44
CA ALA A 41 -16.98 22.76 7.12
C ALA A 41 -16.60 21.50 6.33
N VAL A 42 -16.72 21.54 5.00
CA VAL A 42 -16.24 20.46 4.12
C VAL A 42 -14.72 20.29 4.24
N ASP A 43 -13.97 21.39 4.20
CA ASP A 43 -12.51 21.35 4.30
C ASP A 43 -12.04 20.75 5.65
N ASP A 44 -12.72 21.08 6.76
CA ASP A 44 -12.45 20.51 8.09
C ASP A 44 -12.74 19.00 8.15
N LEU A 45 -13.83 18.56 7.49
CA LEU A 45 -14.17 17.14 7.37
C LEU A 45 -13.14 16.39 6.54
N ASP A 46 -12.72 16.95 5.41
CA ASP A 46 -11.69 16.35 4.55
C ASP A 46 -10.34 16.24 5.27
N ALA A 47 -9.97 17.26 6.05
CA ALA A 47 -8.79 17.20 6.91
C ALA A 47 -8.89 16.06 7.94
N SER A 48 -10.05 15.91 8.57
CA SER A 48 -10.32 14.84 9.54
C SER A 48 -10.27 13.45 8.89
N ILE A 49 -10.84 13.31 7.69
CA ILE A 49 -10.78 12.07 6.89
C ILE A 49 -9.34 11.73 6.55
N ALA A 50 -8.55 12.70 6.09
CA ALA A 50 -7.14 12.49 5.76
C ALA A 50 -6.34 11.99 6.97
N GLN A 51 -6.56 12.58 8.15
CA GLN A 51 -5.93 12.13 9.40
C GLN A 51 -6.34 10.68 9.76
N LEU A 52 -7.63 10.37 9.66
CA LEU A 52 -8.13 9.02 9.95
C LEU A 52 -7.59 7.97 8.96
N VAL A 53 -7.45 8.32 7.68
CA VAL A 53 -6.82 7.45 6.68
C VAL A 53 -5.36 7.19 7.03
N ALA A 54 -4.59 8.23 7.36
CA ALA A 54 -3.20 8.08 7.77
C ALA A 54 -3.05 7.21 9.03
N HIS A 55 -3.92 7.39 10.03
CA HIS A 55 -3.96 6.53 11.21
C HIS A 55 -4.28 5.08 10.86
N ARG A 56 -5.28 4.85 10.01
CA ARG A 56 -5.65 3.51 9.54
C ARG A 56 -4.47 2.83 8.85
N GLU A 57 -3.74 3.53 7.99
CA GLU A 57 -2.55 3.00 7.32
C GLU A 57 -1.45 2.60 8.30
N LEU A 58 -1.19 3.43 9.32
CA LEU A 58 -0.22 3.11 10.37
C LEU A 58 -0.61 1.83 11.11
N TYR A 59 -1.89 1.67 11.47
CA TYR A 59 -2.36 0.44 12.10
C TYR A 59 -2.29 -0.77 11.16
N ALA A 60 -2.62 -0.59 9.88
CA ALA A 60 -2.51 -1.67 8.89
C ALA A 60 -1.06 -2.16 8.72
N GLN A 61 -0.09 -1.23 8.66
CA GLN A 61 1.34 -1.57 8.61
C GLN A 61 1.79 -2.31 9.88
N ARG A 62 1.32 -1.86 11.05
CA ARG A 62 1.60 -2.56 12.32
C ARG A 62 1.02 -3.97 12.29
N ILE A 63 -0.24 -4.15 11.87
CA ILE A 63 -0.87 -5.47 11.78
C ILE A 63 -0.07 -6.36 10.83
N GLN A 64 0.28 -5.88 9.63
CA GLN A 64 1.08 -6.65 8.68
C GLN A 64 2.42 -7.10 9.28
N SER A 65 3.13 -6.20 9.96
CA SER A 65 4.42 -6.50 10.59
C SER A 65 4.30 -7.57 11.69
N HIS A 66 3.29 -7.46 12.54
CA HIS A 66 3.04 -8.43 13.62
C HIS A 66 2.53 -9.77 13.08
N THR A 67 1.68 -9.76 12.05
CA THR A 67 1.21 -10.99 11.38
C THR A 67 2.37 -11.71 10.73
N ALA A 68 3.26 -10.99 10.04
CA ALA A 68 4.49 -11.58 9.54
C ALA A 68 5.34 -12.16 10.68
N LEU A 69 5.38 -11.50 11.86
CA LEU A 69 6.12 -11.94 13.05
C LEU A 69 5.56 -13.21 13.66
N ALA A 70 4.24 -13.30 13.78
CA ALA A 70 3.53 -14.46 14.26
C ALA A 70 3.42 -15.59 13.21
N GLY A 71 3.85 -15.32 11.97
CA GLY A 71 3.78 -16.24 10.86
C GLY A 71 4.51 -17.57 11.15
N PRO A 72 4.01 -18.69 10.61
CA PRO A 72 4.58 -20.03 10.85
C PRO A 72 6.02 -20.13 10.37
N VAL A 73 6.38 -19.40 9.32
CA VAL A 73 7.71 -19.41 8.68
C VAL A 73 8.86 -19.11 9.65
N ARG A 74 8.65 -18.29 10.69
CA ARG A 74 9.69 -18.00 11.71
C ARG A 74 9.76 -19.04 12.83
N ARG A 75 8.77 -19.93 12.91
CA ARG A 75 8.67 -20.99 13.93
C ARG A 75 9.01 -22.37 13.37
N LEU A 76 9.14 -22.49 12.04
CA LEU A 76 9.56 -23.74 11.42
C LEU A 76 10.99 -24.06 11.86
N PRO A 77 11.25 -25.31 12.29
CA PRO A 77 12.60 -25.81 12.44
C PRO A 77 13.36 -25.70 11.11
N PRO A 78 14.68 -25.48 11.15
CA PRO A 78 15.49 -25.33 9.94
C PRO A 78 15.39 -26.56 9.03
N GLU A 79 15.17 -27.76 9.56
CA GLU A 79 15.03 -29.00 8.78
C GLU A 79 13.77 -29.01 7.93
N ILE A 80 12.65 -28.53 8.49
CA ILE A 80 11.38 -28.42 7.75
C ILE A 80 11.49 -27.34 6.69
N LEU A 81 12.14 -26.22 7.02
CA LEU A 81 12.36 -25.14 6.08
C LEU A 81 13.28 -25.56 4.91
N ALA A 82 14.32 -26.35 5.21
CA ALA A 82 15.20 -26.95 4.22
C ALA A 82 14.45 -27.90 3.28
N ALA A 83 13.57 -28.74 3.82
CA ALA A 83 12.73 -29.64 3.01
C ALA A 83 11.82 -28.84 2.06
N ILE A 84 11.20 -27.76 2.53
CA ILE A 84 10.39 -26.86 1.71
C ILE A 84 11.24 -26.22 0.59
N PHE A 85 12.47 -25.78 0.89
CA PHE A 85 13.35 -25.18 -0.11
C PHE A 85 13.67 -26.16 -1.24
N LEU A 86 14.01 -27.42 -0.90
CA LEU A 86 14.32 -28.44 -1.89
C LEU A 86 13.09 -28.83 -2.73
N ASP A 87 11.93 -28.98 -2.10
CA ASP A 87 10.66 -29.26 -2.80
C ASP A 87 10.28 -28.11 -3.74
N SER A 88 10.46 -26.87 -3.29
CA SER A 88 10.21 -25.69 -4.11
C SER A 88 11.15 -25.59 -5.32
N LEU A 89 12.39 -26.06 -5.20
CA LEU A 89 13.33 -26.10 -6.32
C LEU A 89 12.94 -27.18 -7.34
N ALA A 90 12.44 -28.32 -6.88
CA ALA A 90 11.99 -29.42 -7.72
C ALA A 90 10.67 -29.11 -8.45
N ALA A 91 9.81 -28.26 -7.88
CA ALA A 91 8.54 -27.86 -8.48
C ALA A 91 8.66 -26.79 -9.57
N ILE A 92 9.85 -26.21 -9.75
CA ILE A 92 10.10 -25.16 -10.74
C ILE A 92 10.48 -25.81 -12.07
N ASP A 93 9.48 -25.95 -12.94
CA ASP A 93 9.68 -26.38 -14.32
C ASP A 93 9.94 -25.16 -15.22
N GLY A 94 11.18 -25.04 -15.74
CA GLY A 94 11.54 -24.11 -16.82
C GLY A 94 12.51 -22.98 -16.46
N VAL A 95 12.82 -22.14 -17.45
CA VAL A 95 13.73 -21.00 -17.30
C VAL A 95 13.04 -19.88 -16.52
N VAL A 96 13.27 -19.83 -15.21
CA VAL A 96 12.83 -18.72 -14.38
C VAL A 96 13.74 -17.53 -14.64
N SER A 97 13.18 -16.33 -14.76
CA SER A 97 13.96 -15.10 -14.90
C SER A 97 14.82 -14.79 -13.66
N ASN A 98 14.50 -15.40 -12.52
CA ASN A 98 15.20 -15.23 -11.24
C ASN A 98 15.63 -16.58 -10.68
N LEU A 99 16.86 -16.69 -10.17
CA LEU A 99 17.33 -17.90 -9.53
C LEU A 99 16.48 -18.19 -8.26
N PRO A 100 15.85 -19.38 -8.13
CA PRO A 100 15.01 -19.72 -6.98
C PRO A 100 15.76 -19.61 -5.65
N SER A 101 17.00 -20.10 -5.62
CA SER A 101 17.87 -20.10 -4.43
C SER A 101 18.20 -18.68 -3.95
N VAL A 102 18.42 -17.75 -4.89
CA VAL A 102 18.55 -16.31 -4.58
C VAL A 102 17.23 -15.79 -4.04
N THR A 103 16.11 -16.08 -4.69
CA THR A 103 14.79 -15.61 -4.24
C THR A 103 14.48 -16.04 -2.81
N LEU A 104 14.76 -17.31 -2.47
CA LEU A 104 14.63 -17.84 -1.10
C LEU A 104 15.53 -17.09 -0.11
N SER A 105 16.78 -16.77 -0.50
CA SER A 105 17.72 -16.04 0.37
C SER A 105 17.31 -14.59 0.69
N HIS A 106 16.33 -14.02 -0.03
CA HIS A 106 15.88 -12.63 0.12
C HIS A 106 14.60 -12.47 0.97
N VAL A 107 14.05 -13.55 1.53
CA VAL A 107 12.81 -13.48 2.33
C VAL A 107 13.05 -12.92 3.73
N CYS A 108 13.99 -13.48 4.49
CA CYS A 108 14.37 -12.98 5.82
C CYS A 108 15.78 -13.46 6.21
N ARG A 109 16.32 -12.98 7.34
CA ARG A 109 17.67 -13.36 7.81
C ARG A 109 17.84 -14.87 7.99
N GLN A 110 16.87 -15.54 8.62
CA GLN A 110 16.90 -16.99 8.84
C GLN A 110 16.93 -17.78 7.52
N TRP A 111 16.13 -17.36 6.53
CA TRP A 111 16.10 -18.00 5.21
C TRP A 111 17.41 -17.77 4.46
N ARG A 112 18.01 -16.60 4.61
CA ARG A 112 19.32 -16.29 4.03
C ARG A 112 20.42 -17.17 4.62
N GLU A 113 20.51 -17.25 5.94
CA GLU A 113 21.47 -18.09 6.66
C GLU A 113 21.32 -19.55 6.20
N LEU A 114 20.10 -20.09 6.27
CA LEU A 114 19.83 -21.47 5.86
C LEU A 114 20.10 -21.72 4.38
N SER A 115 19.72 -20.79 3.49
CA SER A 115 19.96 -20.93 2.04
C SER A 115 21.46 -20.98 1.72
N LEU A 116 22.28 -20.14 2.38
CA LEU A 116 23.73 -20.12 2.21
C LEU A 116 24.39 -21.38 2.80
N ASP A 117 23.86 -21.90 3.91
CA ASP A 117 24.34 -23.13 4.56
C ASP A 117 23.89 -24.42 3.85
N MET A 118 23.07 -24.31 2.80
CA MET A 118 22.57 -25.45 2.02
C MET A 118 23.16 -25.49 0.60
N PRO A 119 24.34 -26.13 0.40
CA PRO A 119 24.97 -26.26 -0.92
C PRO A 119 24.06 -26.85 -2.00
N LEU A 120 23.13 -27.73 -1.63
CA LEU A 120 22.19 -28.38 -2.55
C LEU A 120 21.30 -27.38 -3.31
N LEU A 121 21.04 -26.19 -2.76
CA LEU A 121 20.29 -25.15 -3.44
C LEU A 121 21.08 -24.48 -4.57
N TRP A 122 22.40 -24.60 -4.57
CA TRP A 122 23.28 -23.88 -5.48
C TRP A 122 23.89 -24.78 -6.57
N VAL A 123 23.39 -26.02 -6.69
CA VAL A 123 23.90 -27.01 -7.65
C VAL A 123 23.54 -26.63 -9.08
N ASN A 124 22.32 -26.15 -9.32
CA ASN A 124 21.82 -25.79 -10.65
C ASN A 124 21.52 -24.29 -10.70
N LEU A 125 22.31 -23.56 -11.48
CA LEU A 125 22.19 -22.10 -11.65
C LEU A 125 21.87 -21.78 -13.11
N ASP A 126 20.59 -21.69 -13.43
CA ASP A 126 20.15 -21.24 -14.76
C ASP A 126 20.24 -19.72 -14.85
N LEU A 127 21.40 -19.24 -15.30
CA LEU A 127 21.65 -17.82 -15.53
C LEU A 127 21.33 -17.49 -16.99
N PRO A 128 20.25 -16.73 -17.28
CA PRO A 128 20.01 -16.26 -18.63
C PRO A 128 21.11 -15.24 -18.99
N ILE A 129 22.05 -15.68 -19.83
CA ILE A 129 23.10 -14.80 -20.34
C ILE A 129 22.46 -13.88 -21.40
N PRO A 130 22.44 -12.55 -21.22
CA PRO A 130 21.89 -11.66 -22.22
C PRO A 130 22.72 -11.75 -23.52
N PRO A 131 22.08 -11.75 -24.71
CA PRO A 131 22.74 -12.08 -25.97
C PRO A 131 23.76 -11.04 -26.49
N TYR A 132 24.03 -9.93 -25.80
CA TYR A 132 25.02 -8.93 -26.21
C TYR A 132 25.32 -7.97 -25.05
N PRO A 133 26.52 -7.37 -24.95
CA PRO A 133 26.77 -6.31 -23.97
C PRO A 133 25.84 -5.12 -24.23
N VAL A 134 24.95 -4.81 -23.28
CA VAL A 134 24.24 -3.53 -23.25
C VAL A 134 25.27 -2.42 -23.03
N PRO A 135 25.43 -1.46 -23.96
CA PRO A 135 26.28 -0.30 -23.71
C PRO A 135 25.77 0.39 -22.45
N TYR A 136 26.65 0.64 -21.49
CA TYR A 136 26.31 1.37 -20.28
C TYR A 136 25.90 2.79 -20.66
N SER A 137 24.59 3.05 -20.71
CA SER A 137 24.02 4.38 -20.84
C SER A 137 24.08 5.05 -19.47
N ARG A 138 25.03 5.96 -19.28
CA ARG A 138 25.11 6.78 -18.07
C ARG A 138 23.76 7.50 -17.89
N PRO A 139 23.07 7.37 -16.73
CA PRO A 139 21.84 8.11 -16.50
C PRO A 139 22.13 9.61 -16.62
N ARG A 140 21.32 10.34 -17.38
CA ARG A 140 21.38 11.81 -17.39
C ARG A 140 21.00 12.28 -15.99
N GLU A 141 21.97 12.88 -15.30
CA GLU A 141 21.75 13.61 -14.05
C GLU A 141 20.71 14.71 -14.34
N ALA A 142 19.66 14.73 -13.52
CA ALA A 142 18.60 15.75 -13.53
C ALA A 142 18.87 16.74 -12.39
#